data_AF-A0A1E3LPU1-F1
#
_entry.id   AF-A0A1E3LPU1-F1
#
_cell.length_a   1.000
_cell.length_b   1.000
_cell.length_c   1.000
_cell.angle_alpha   90.00
_cell.angle_beta   90.00
_cell.angle_gamma   90.00
#
_symmetry.space_group_name_H-M   'P 1'
#
loop_
_entity.id
_entity.type
_entity.pdbx_description
1 polymer ?
#
loop_
_entity_poly.entity_id
_entity_poly.type
_entity_poly.pdbx_seq_one_letter_code
_entity_poly.pdbx_strand_id
1 'polypeptide(L)'
;MTLLGWLVLVGGAVTLSGAVYVWNDRYRRVPLAEFGEGNVQRVGAWENPEWREKVWSRGWMTSAEWRAVNKRQLAAIDAELRRRGITPKD
;
A
#
# COMPACT_ATOMS: atom_id res chain seq x y z
N MET A 1 -41.92 0.23 -1.94
CA MET A 1 -40.57 0.08 -1.31
C MET A 1 -40.30 1.35 -0.52
N THR A 2 -39.89 1.27 0.75
CA THR A 2 -39.78 2.44 1.65
C THR A 2 -38.38 3.07 1.63
N LEU A 3 -38.28 4.36 2.00
CA LEU A 3 -37.00 5.07 2.16
C LEU A 3 -36.05 4.33 3.11
N LEU A 4 -36.61 3.74 4.18
CA LEU A 4 -35.87 2.91 5.14
C LEU A 4 -35.25 1.68 4.48
N GLY A 5 -35.97 1.04 3.55
CA GLY A 5 -35.45 -0.10 2.78
C GLY A 5 -34.26 0.27 1.89
N TRP A 6 -34.30 1.44 1.25
CA TRP A 6 -33.16 1.95 0.48
C TRP A 6 -31.94 2.26 1.35
N LEU A 7 -32.13 2.88 2.51
CA LEU A 7 -31.03 3.19 3.43
C LEU A 7 -30.33 1.94 3.94
N VAL A 8 -31.07 0.87 4.24
CA VAL A 8 -30.48 -0.42 4.65
C VAL A 8 -29.67 -1.05 3.52
N LEU A 9 -30.20 -1.04 2.30
CA LEU A 9 -29.48 -1.60 1.14
C LEU A 9 -28.19 -0.82 0.83
N VAL A 10 -28.26 0.52 0.81
CA VAL A 10 -27.10 1.38 0.56
C VAL A 10 -26.08 1.22 1.68
N GLY A 11 -26.52 1.27 2.94
CA GLY A 11 -25.64 1.07 4.10
C GLY A 11 -24.93 -0.29 4.03
N GLY A 12 -25.68 -1.36 3.79
CA GLY A 12 -25.12 -2.70 3.63
C GLY A 12 -24.10 -2.81 2.48
N ALA A 13 -24.40 -2.22 1.33
CA ALA A 13 -23.50 -2.22 0.18
C ALA A 13 -22.18 -1.48 0.46
N VAL A 14 -22.24 -0.33 1.14
CA VAL A 14 -21.04 0.43 1.54
C VAL A 14 -20.19 -0.35 2.55
N THR A 15 -20.82 -0.93 3.57
CA THR A 15 -20.11 -1.74 4.58
C THR A 15 -19.42 -2.94 3.96
N LEU A 16 -20.12 -3.69 3.10
CA LEU A 16 -19.55 -4.85 2.42
C LEU A 16 -18.39 -4.44 1.50
N SER A 17 -18.56 -3.37 0.72
CA SER A 17 -17.52 -2.85 -0.17
C SER A 17 -16.27 -2.43 0.61
N GLY A 18 -16.46 -1.74 1.74
CA GLY A 18 -15.38 -1.37 2.65
C GLY A 18 -14.65 -2.59 3.23
N ALA A 19 -15.40 -3.61 3.66
CA ALA A 19 -14.82 -4.84 4.18
C ALA A 19 -13.99 -5.59 3.12
N VAL A 20 -14.51 -5.70 1.90
CA VAL A 20 -13.79 -6.31 0.77
C VAL A 20 -12.54 -5.52 0.42
N TYR A 21 -12.61 -4.19 0.40
CA TYR A 21 -11.45 -3.35 0.17
C TYR A 21 -10.36 -3.56 1.24
N VAL A 22 -10.73 -3.53 2.52
CA VAL A 22 -9.79 -3.75 3.63
C VAL A 22 -9.19 -5.14 3.57
N TRP A 23 -9.99 -6.16 3.24
CA TRP A 23 -9.49 -7.53 3.07
C TRP A 23 -8.46 -7.62 1.95
N ASN A 24 -8.80 -7.08 0.78
CA ASN A 24 -7.91 -7.05 -0.38
C ASN A 24 -6.64 -6.26 -0.11
N ASP A 25 -6.71 -5.21 0.71
CA ASP A 25 -5.54 -4.44 1.06
C ASP A 25 -4.58 -5.18 2.02
N ARG A 26 -5.16 -5.82 3.05
CA ARG A 26 -4.39 -6.34 4.20
C ARG A 26 -3.99 -7.80 4.08
N TYR A 27 -4.76 -8.61 3.35
CA TYR A 27 -4.59 -10.07 3.37
C TYR A 27 -4.39 -10.68 1.99
N ARG A 28 -4.81 -10.01 0.91
CA ARG A 28 -4.57 -10.51 -0.44
C ARG A 28 -3.07 -10.52 -0.72
N ARG A 29 -2.58 -11.71 -1.08
CA ARG A 29 -1.20 -11.92 -1.53
C ARG A 29 -1.13 -11.55 -3.00
N VAL A 30 -0.39 -10.48 -3.30
CA VAL A 30 -0.27 -9.96 -4.66
C VAL A 30 1.14 -10.27 -5.17
N PRO A 31 1.28 -10.92 -6.35
CA PRO A 31 2.58 -11.19 -6.95
C PRO A 31 3.40 -9.91 -7.13
N LEU A 32 4.72 -9.99 -6.96
CA LEU A 32 5.60 -8.81 -7.10
C LEU A 32 5.49 -8.14 -8.47
N ALA A 33 5.22 -8.92 -9.52
CA ALA A 33 5.03 -8.43 -10.88
C ALA A 33 3.88 -7.41 -10.99
N GLU A 34 2.81 -7.55 -10.21
CA GLU A 34 1.67 -6.61 -10.22
C GLU A 34 2.04 -5.23 -9.64
N PHE A 35 3.08 -5.14 -8.81
CA PHE A 35 3.61 -3.86 -8.31
C PHE A 35 4.68 -3.25 -9.22
N GLY A 36 5.03 -3.94 -10.30
CA GLY A 36 6.14 -3.61 -11.19
C GLY A 36 7.47 -4.06 -10.60
N GLU A 37 8.01 -5.17 -11.12
CA GLU A 37 9.21 -5.82 -10.56
C GLU A 37 10.42 -4.89 -10.46
N GLY A 38 10.66 -4.05 -11.48
CA GLY A 38 11.73 -3.04 -11.43
C GLY A 38 11.53 -1.98 -10.34
N ASN A 39 10.27 -1.64 -10.02
CA ASN A 39 9.96 -0.73 -8.93
C ASN A 39 10.23 -1.39 -7.57
N VAL A 40 9.82 -2.65 -7.41
CA VAL A 40 10.09 -3.44 -6.20
C VAL A 40 11.59 -3.59 -5.99
N GLN A 41 12.36 -3.88 -7.03
CA GLN A 41 13.82 -3.97 -6.97
C GLN A 41 14.47 -2.63 -6.56
N ARG A 42 14.05 -1.52 -7.18
CA ARG A 42 14.55 -0.18 -6.86
C ARG A 42 14.27 0.21 -5.41
N VAL A 43 13.06 -0.02 -4.93
CA VAL A 43 12.69 0.22 -3.52
C VAL A 43 13.50 -0.69 -2.61
N GLY A 44 13.63 -1.96 -2.97
CA GLY A 44 14.44 -2.93 -2.24
C GLY A 44 15.89 -2.51 -2.04
N ALA A 45 16.50 -1.85 -3.01
CA ALA A 45 17.87 -1.37 -2.91
C ALA A 45 18.10 -0.44 -1.70
N TRP A 46 17.04 0.23 -1.23
CA TRP A 46 17.06 1.15 -0.09
C TRP A 46 16.47 0.57 1.20
N GLU A 47 15.89 -0.63 1.15
CA GLU A 47 15.35 -1.32 2.31
C GLU A 47 16.39 -2.27 2.93
N ASN A 48 16.15 -2.63 4.20
CA ASN A 48 17.07 -3.51 4.91
C ASN A 48 17.14 -4.92 4.26
N PRO A 49 18.26 -5.64 4.46
CA PRO A 49 18.43 -6.98 3.88
C PRO A 49 17.34 -7.98 4.31
N GLU A 50 16.88 -7.90 5.56
CA GLU A 50 15.85 -8.81 6.09
C GLU A 50 14.51 -8.66 5.35
N TRP A 51 14.08 -7.43 5.08
CA TRP A 51 12.87 -7.15 4.31
C TRP A 51 13.01 -7.67 2.89
N ARG A 52 14.18 -7.48 2.27
CA ARG A 52 14.47 -8.02 0.93
C ARG A 52 14.42 -9.55 0.92
N GLU A 53 15.13 -10.20 1.83
CA GLU A 53 15.12 -11.66 1.89
C GLU A 53 13.70 -12.19 2.09
N LYS A 54 12.93 -11.57 2.99
CA LYS A 54 11.53 -11.91 3.25
C LYS A 54 10.65 -11.74 2.01
N VAL A 55 10.78 -10.64 1.27
CA VAL A 55 9.90 -10.34 0.13
C VAL A 55 10.26 -11.20 -1.09
N TRP A 56 11.56 -11.39 -1.37
CA TRP A 56 12.02 -12.16 -2.52
C TRP A 56 11.80 -13.65 -2.31
N SER A 57 12.00 -14.16 -1.08
CA SER A 57 11.69 -15.57 -0.76
C SER A 57 10.20 -15.88 -0.88
N ARG A 58 9.33 -14.92 -0.58
CA ARG A 58 7.87 -15.09 -0.70
C ARG A 58 7.37 -14.95 -2.13
N GLY A 59 7.96 -14.05 -2.93
CA GLY A 59 7.50 -13.76 -4.29
C GLY A 59 6.16 -13.00 -4.35
N TRP A 60 5.67 -12.50 -3.23
CA TRP A 60 4.45 -11.71 -3.12
C TRP A 60 4.52 -10.76 -1.93
N MET A 61 3.66 -9.74 -1.94
CA MET A 61 3.41 -8.84 -0.81
C MET A 61 1.93 -8.44 -0.78
N THR A 62 1.47 -7.92 0.35
CA THR A 62 0.15 -7.29 0.44
C THR A 62 0.22 -5.83 -0.02
N SER A 63 -0.90 -5.27 -0.48
CA SER A 63 -0.98 -3.83 -0.80
C SER A 63 -0.64 -2.95 0.41
N ALA A 64 -1.02 -3.39 1.61
CA ALA A 64 -0.66 -2.70 2.84
C ALA A 64 0.86 -2.69 3.10
N GLU A 65 1.54 -3.83 2.91
CA GLU A 65 3.01 -3.91 3.02
C GLU A 65 3.68 -2.99 2.00
N TRP A 66 3.22 -3.02 0.74
CA TRP A 66 3.73 -2.16 -0.32
C TRP A 66 3.56 -0.67 0.01
N ARG A 67 2.38 -0.25 0.46
CA ARG A 67 2.13 1.15 0.88
C ARG A 67 2.99 1.56 2.05
N ALA A 68 3.18 0.68 3.03
CA ALA A 68 4.01 0.96 4.20
C ALA A 68 5.46 1.25 3.81
N VAL A 69 6.01 0.46 2.87
CA VAL A 69 7.38 0.65 2.36
C VAL A 69 7.49 1.97 1.58
N ASN A 70 6.58 2.23 0.65
CA ASN A 70 6.58 3.50 -0.09
C ASN A 70 6.46 4.71 0.83
N LYS A 71 5.64 4.64 1.88
CA LYS A 71 5.52 5.71 2.88
C LYS A 71 6.85 5.99 3.58
N ARG A 72 7.62 4.95 3.94
CA ARG A 72 8.96 5.12 4.55
C ARG A 72 9.93 5.76 3.57
N GLN A 73 9.93 5.31 2.31
CA GLN A 73 10.78 5.88 1.27
C GLN A 73 10.46 7.37 1.02
N LEU A 74 9.18 7.72 0.90
CA LEU A 74 8.74 9.11 0.77
C LEU A 74 9.15 9.96 1.97
N ALA A 75 9.01 9.45 3.19
CA ALA A 75 9.46 10.14 4.40
C ALA A 75 10.99 10.35 4.42
N ALA A 76 11.77 9.39 3.93
CA ALA A 76 13.23 9.53 3.81
C ALA A 76 13.62 10.57 2.76
N ILE A 77 12.94 10.59 1.61
CA ILE A 77 13.14 11.59 0.56
C ILE A 77 12.80 12.99 1.09
N ASP A 78 11.64 13.15 1.73
CA ASP A 78 11.21 14.43 2.30
C ASP A 78 12.19 14.92 3.39
N ALA A 79 12.66 14.02 4.26
CA ALA A 79 13.70 14.37 5.24
C ALA A 79 15.00 14.86 4.57
N GLU A 80 15.42 14.23 3.47
CA GLU A 80 16.60 14.66 2.70
C GLU A 80 16.39 15.99 1.99
N LEU A 81 15.21 16.23 1.40
CA LEU A 81 14.87 17.50 0.77
C LEU A 81 14.92 18.65 1.79
N ARG A 82 14.36 18.44 2.98
CA ARG A 82 14.43 19.42 4.09
C ARG A 82 15.88 19.68 4.53
N ARG A 83 16.73 18.65 4.63
CA ARG A 83 18.16 18.82 4.92
C ARG A 83 18.86 19.69 3.88
N ARG A 84 18.44 19.62 2.62
CA ARG A 84 18.97 20.43 1.51
C ARG A 84 18.34 21.82 1.41
N GLY A 85 17.42 22.18 2.32
CA GLY A 85 16.68 23.44 2.27
C GLY A 85 15.69 23.53 1.10
N ILE A 86 15.31 22.38 0.52
CA ILE A 86 14.33 22.31 -0.57
C ILE A 86 12.97 22.00 0.05
N THR A 87 12.05 22.96 -0.01
CA THR A 87 10.65 22.70 0.36
C THR A 87 9.98 21.95 -0.80
N PRO A 88 9.38 20.76 -0.57
CA PRO A 88 8.56 20.11 -1.58
C PRO A 88 7.45 21.06 -2.03
N LYS A 89 7.22 21.15 -3.34
CA LYS A 89 6.16 21.99 -3.89
C LYS A 89 4.85 21.20 -3.84
N ASP A 90 3.85 21.78 -3.19
CA ASP A 90 2.49 21.23 -3.04
C ASP A 90 1.78 21.03 -4.39
#